data_AF-A0ABD6B332-F1
#
_entry.id   AF-A0ABD6B332-F1
#
_cell.length_a   1.000
_cell.length_b   1.000
_cell.length_c   1.000
_cell.angle_alpha   90.00
_cell.angle_beta   90.00
_cell.angle_gamma   90.00
#
_symmetry.space_group_name_H-M   'P 1'
#
loop_
_entity.id
_entity.type
_entity.pdbx_description
1 polymer ?
#
loop_
_entity_poly.entity_id
_entity_poly.type
_entity_poly.pdbx_seq_one_letter_code
_entity_poly.pdbx_strand_id
1 'polypeptide(L)'
;IESVVCRQLADDGPYGLAWIGDREHAAEGVTVRAGAGAFDPAEGIDGVLAAPGSTADRAAEHRELRVVNDVLDRGEFDDWQRAALDRGYHAVASIPLVYEDAMYGVLSVYADRTGVFGDLERAVLSELGDMIAYAINAAESKRALVGRTVTRIEFDVSDTEMPFVELARELGCSLVVENFVYRSDGGVRRFLSLRGAAP
;
A
#
# COMPACT_ATOMS: atom_id res chain seq x y z
N ILE A 1 -4.73 6.93 6.91
CA ILE A 1 -5.93 6.06 7.02
C ILE A 1 -5.61 4.94 7.98
N GLU A 2 -4.63 4.10 7.66
CA GLU A 2 -4.24 2.92 8.44
C GLU A 2 -3.98 3.19 9.94
N SER A 3 -3.13 4.16 10.28
CA SER A 3 -2.86 4.49 11.69
C SER A 3 -4.07 5.02 12.44
N VAL A 4 -5.01 5.67 11.75
CA VAL A 4 -6.25 6.17 12.38
C VAL A 4 -7.16 5.00 12.71
N VAL A 5 -7.32 4.07 11.77
CA VAL A 5 -8.10 2.83 11.97
C VAL A 5 -7.56 2.03 13.13
N CYS A 6 -6.23 1.80 13.20
CA CYS A 6 -5.63 1.02 14.27
C CYS A 6 -5.94 1.65 15.64
N ARG A 7 -5.80 2.98 15.78
CA ARG A 7 -6.11 3.68 17.03
C ARG A 7 -7.59 3.56 17.42
N GLN A 8 -8.50 3.70 16.47
CA GLN A 8 -9.94 3.55 16.76
C GLN A 8 -10.31 2.14 17.23
N LEU A 9 -9.59 1.13 16.77
CA LEU A 9 -9.83 -0.26 17.13
C LEU A 9 -9.17 -0.65 18.45
N ALA A 10 -8.00 -0.09 18.76
CA ALA A 10 -7.21 -0.50 19.91
C ALA A 10 -7.17 0.51 21.07
N ASP A 11 -6.98 1.80 20.80
CA ASP A 11 -6.88 2.82 21.85
C ASP A 11 -8.27 3.28 22.31
N ASP A 12 -9.17 3.49 21.35
CA ASP A 12 -10.57 3.91 21.60
C ASP A 12 -11.56 2.73 21.54
N GLY A 13 -11.06 1.53 21.22
CA GLY A 13 -11.86 0.36 20.88
C GLY A 13 -11.72 -0.81 21.86
N PRO A 14 -12.32 -1.96 21.54
CA PRO A 14 -12.37 -3.12 22.43
C PRO A 14 -11.13 -4.04 22.33
N TYR A 15 -10.17 -3.75 21.45
CA TYR A 15 -9.03 -4.62 21.19
C TYR A 15 -7.76 -4.12 21.88
N GLY A 16 -6.88 -5.01 22.34
CA GLY A 16 -5.63 -4.61 23.00
C GLY A 16 -4.50 -4.27 22.03
N LEU A 17 -4.62 -4.71 20.78
CA LEU A 17 -3.68 -4.43 19.69
C LEU A 17 -4.41 -4.46 18.36
N ALA A 18 -4.13 -3.48 17.51
CA ALA A 18 -4.54 -3.48 16.11
C ALA A 18 -3.36 -3.05 15.25
N TRP A 19 -3.16 -3.72 14.12
CA TRP A 19 -2.13 -3.34 13.15
C TRP A 19 -2.53 -3.68 11.73
N ILE A 20 -2.00 -2.91 10.77
CA ILE A 20 -2.18 -3.11 9.33
C ILE A 20 -0.83 -3.39 8.70
N GLY A 21 -0.77 -4.42 7.88
CA GLY A 21 0.41 -4.82 7.13
C GLY A 21 0.10 -5.25 5.70
N ASP A 22 1.14 -5.51 4.94
CA ASP A 22 1.12 -5.94 3.55
C ASP A 22 1.91 -7.25 3.40
N ARG A 23 1.45 -8.16 2.53
CA ARG A 23 2.22 -9.35 2.15
C ARG A 23 2.99 -9.05 0.88
N GLU A 24 4.22 -8.59 1.03
CA GLU A 24 5.06 -8.25 -0.12
C GLU A 24 5.58 -9.56 -0.75
N HIS A 25 5.62 -9.64 -2.09
CA HIS A 25 6.04 -10.86 -2.80
C HIS A 25 7.47 -11.33 -2.46
N ALA A 26 8.32 -10.44 -1.94
CA ALA A 26 9.70 -10.74 -1.56
C ALA A 26 9.87 -11.04 -0.06
N ALA A 27 8.84 -10.81 0.76
CA ALA A 27 8.91 -10.96 2.20
C ALA A 27 8.42 -12.33 2.66
N GLU A 28 9.08 -12.90 3.67
CA GLU A 28 8.55 -14.05 4.40
C GLU A 28 7.52 -13.54 5.43
N GLY A 29 6.24 -13.53 5.05
CA GLY A 29 5.12 -13.13 5.91
C GLY A 29 4.58 -11.73 5.61
N VAL A 30 4.11 -11.04 6.65
CA VAL A 30 3.44 -9.75 6.53
C VAL A 30 4.33 -8.62 7.09
N THR A 31 4.60 -7.61 6.27
CA THR A 31 5.31 -6.39 6.68
C THR A 31 4.32 -5.41 7.29
N VAL A 32 4.50 -5.07 8.57
CA VAL A 32 3.61 -4.13 9.27
C VAL A 32 3.91 -2.69 8.86
N ARG A 33 2.85 -1.93 8.56
CA ARG A 33 2.91 -0.52 8.12
C ARG A 33 2.37 0.45 9.16
N ALA A 34 1.41 0.01 9.99
CA ALA A 34 0.83 0.81 11.06
C ALA A 34 0.30 -0.06 12.19
N GLY A 35 0.24 0.47 13.42
CA GLY A 35 -0.41 -0.18 14.56
C GLY A 35 -0.77 0.78 15.69
N ALA A 36 -1.52 0.27 16.66
CA ALA A 36 -1.96 0.95 17.90
C ALA A 36 -2.29 -0.08 19.00
N GLY A 37 -2.58 0.39 20.22
CA GLY A 37 -2.69 -0.45 21.41
C GLY A 37 -1.30 -0.78 21.98
N ALA A 38 -1.04 -2.04 22.30
CA ALA A 38 0.31 -2.52 22.68
C ALA A 38 1.24 -2.64 21.45
N PHE A 39 1.29 -1.59 20.63
CA PHE A 39 2.14 -1.43 19.47
C PHE A 39 3.23 -0.41 19.79
N ASP A 40 4.50 -0.77 19.64
CA ASP A 40 5.60 0.18 19.73
C ASP A 40 6.01 0.61 18.31
N PRO A 41 5.94 1.89 17.93
CA PRO A 41 6.40 2.35 16.62
C PRO A 41 7.92 2.21 16.40
N ALA A 42 8.72 2.16 17.46
CA ALA A 42 10.18 2.05 17.39
C ALA A 42 10.64 0.60 17.26
N GLU A 43 9.94 -0.34 17.92
CA GLU A 43 10.25 -1.78 17.86
C GLU A 43 9.36 -2.54 16.85
N GLY A 44 8.23 -1.97 16.46
CA GLY A 44 7.23 -2.58 15.60
C GLY A 44 6.30 -3.55 16.35
N ILE A 45 5.72 -4.49 15.60
CA ILE A 45 5.13 -5.70 16.20
C ILE A 45 6.22 -6.77 16.27
N ASP A 46 6.09 -7.69 17.22
CA ASP A 46 6.90 -8.91 17.20
C ASP A 46 6.73 -9.64 15.87
N GLY A 47 7.80 -9.73 15.08
CA GLY A 47 7.79 -10.35 13.76
C GLY A 47 7.18 -11.75 13.74
N VAL A 48 7.15 -12.45 14.89
CA VAL A 48 6.48 -13.74 15.06
C VAL A 48 4.95 -13.66 14.86
N LEU A 49 4.29 -12.56 15.25
CA LEU A 49 2.85 -12.35 15.04
C LEU A 49 2.48 -12.11 13.57
N ALA A 50 3.43 -11.68 12.76
CA ALA A 50 3.27 -11.44 11.32
C ALA A 50 4.06 -12.45 10.45
N ALA A 51 4.60 -13.50 11.07
CA ALA A 51 5.41 -14.51 10.41
C ALA A 51 4.58 -15.35 9.41
N PRO A 52 5.23 -16.07 8.48
CA PRO A 52 4.57 -17.05 7.62
C PRO A 52 3.72 -18.03 8.42
N GLY A 53 2.53 -18.35 7.91
CA GLY A 53 1.58 -19.25 8.56
C GLY A 53 0.79 -18.64 9.72
N SER A 54 1.08 -17.41 10.14
CA SER A 54 0.27 -16.67 11.09
C SER A 54 -1.15 -16.44 10.59
N THR A 55 -2.07 -16.08 11.50
CA THR A 55 -3.46 -15.73 11.14
C THR A 55 -3.50 -14.61 10.09
N ALA A 56 -2.58 -13.64 10.18
CA ALA A 56 -2.48 -12.53 9.23
C ALA A 56 -1.98 -12.98 7.85
N ASP A 57 -0.93 -13.81 7.80
CA ASP A 57 -0.39 -14.35 6.54
C ASP A 57 -1.44 -15.21 5.82
N ARG A 58 -2.14 -16.08 6.56
CA ARG A 58 -3.23 -16.92 6.00
C ARG A 58 -4.42 -16.09 5.52
N ALA A 59 -4.79 -15.02 6.23
CA ALA A 59 -5.85 -14.12 5.78
C ALA A 59 -5.42 -13.38 4.50
N ALA A 60 -4.16 -12.95 4.42
CA ALA A 60 -3.63 -12.30 3.24
C ALA A 60 -3.53 -13.24 2.03
N GLU A 61 -3.09 -14.48 2.24
CA GLU A 61 -2.95 -15.51 1.23
C GLU A 61 -4.29 -15.93 0.63
N HIS A 62 -5.27 -16.22 1.50
CA HIS A 62 -6.57 -16.73 1.07
C HIS A 62 -7.59 -15.63 0.77
N ARG A 63 -7.30 -14.38 1.10
CA ARG A 63 -8.23 -13.23 0.96
C ARG A 63 -9.55 -13.48 1.70
N GLU A 64 -9.47 -14.14 2.84
CA GLU A 64 -10.60 -14.48 3.68
C GLU A 64 -10.36 -14.04 5.12
N LEU A 65 -11.43 -13.60 5.79
CA LEU A 65 -11.40 -13.35 7.23
C LEU A 65 -10.94 -14.63 7.97
N ARG A 66 -9.86 -14.53 8.74
CA ARG A 66 -9.39 -15.59 9.62
C ARG A 66 -9.61 -15.20 11.07
N VAL A 67 -10.19 -16.09 11.85
CA VAL A 67 -10.52 -15.87 13.26
C VAL A 67 -10.05 -17.05 14.08
N VAL A 68 -9.33 -16.75 15.16
CA VAL A 68 -9.01 -17.69 16.22
C VAL A 68 -9.60 -17.12 17.51
N ASN A 69 -10.71 -17.69 17.95
CA ASN A 69 -11.45 -17.22 19.13
C ASN A 69 -10.92 -17.76 20.46
N ASP A 70 -10.08 -18.77 20.40
CA ASP A 70 -9.34 -19.28 21.55
C ASP A 70 -7.99 -19.75 21.04
N VAL A 71 -6.94 -18.98 21.36
CA VAL A 71 -5.56 -19.27 20.94
C VAL A 71 -5.04 -20.58 21.58
N LEU A 72 -5.67 -21.05 22.67
CA LEU A 72 -5.33 -22.30 23.35
C LEU A 72 -6.13 -23.51 22.84
N ASP A 73 -7.14 -23.32 21.97
CA ASP A 73 -7.94 -24.44 21.50
C ASP A 73 -7.09 -25.43 20.67
N ARG A 74 -7.36 -26.72 20.87
CA ARG A 74 -6.41 -27.81 20.64
C ARG A 74 -5.90 -27.90 19.20
N GLY A 75 -4.58 -27.94 19.05
CA GLY A 75 -3.87 -28.14 17.79
C GLY A 75 -2.35 -28.13 17.97
N GLU A 76 -1.61 -28.06 16.87
CA GLU A 76 -0.19 -27.70 16.91
C GLU A 76 -0.08 -26.24 17.37
N PHE A 77 0.82 -26.02 18.33
CA PHE A 77 1.00 -24.71 18.95
C PHE A 77 2.12 -23.98 18.23
N ASP A 78 1.72 -23.13 17.28
CA ASP A 78 2.63 -22.36 16.45
C ASP A 78 3.31 -21.24 17.26
N ASP A 79 4.45 -20.75 16.79
CA ASP A 79 5.20 -19.69 17.47
C ASP A 79 4.40 -18.39 17.62
N TRP A 80 3.54 -18.06 16.64
CA TRP A 80 2.66 -16.90 16.72
C TRP A 80 1.61 -17.01 17.84
N GLN A 81 1.15 -18.22 18.17
CA GLN A 81 0.22 -18.44 19.28
C GLN A 81 0.91 -18.20 20.62
N ARG A 82 2.15 -18.69 20.78
CA ARG A 82 2.99 -18.39 21.96
C ARG A 82 3.19 -16.89 22.12
N ALA A 83 3.62 -16.23 21.05
CA ALA A 83 3.88 -14.79 21.05
C ALA A 83 2.62 -13.95 21.37
N ALA A 84 1.44 -14.40 20.95
CA ALA A 84 0.17 -13.78 21.30
C ALA A 84 -0.15 -13.94 22.80
N LEU A 85 0.00 -15.15 23.35
CA LEU A 85 -0.29 -15.44 24.75
C LEU A 85 0.69 -14.81 25.72
N ASP A 86 1.98 -14.75 25.37
CA ASP A 86 3.01 -14.06 26.17
C ASP A 86 2.69 -12.56 26.31
N ARG A 87 1.87 -12.02 25.39
CA ARG A 87 1.35 -10.64 25.40
C ARG A 87 -0.05 -10.52 25.99
N GLY A 88 -0.62 -11.61 26.49
CA GLY A 88 -1.96 -11.64 27.09
C GLY A 88 -3.10 -11.69 26.09
N TYR A 89 -2.85 -12.02 24.82
CA TYR A 89 -3.90 -12.15 23.81
C TYR A 89 -4.42 -13.58 23.72
N HIS A 90 -5.74 -13.69 23.78
CA HIS A 90 -6.46 -14.96 23.82
C HIS A 90 -7.34 -15.18 22.58
N ALA A 91 -7.54 -14.15 21.76
CA ALA A 91 -8.22 -14.25 20.47
C ALA A 91 -7.61 -13.27 19.45
N VAL A 92 -7.66 -13.65 18.18
CA VAL A 92 -7.21 -12.82 17.05
C VAL A 92 -8.20 -12.92 15.88
N ALA A 93 -8.41 -11.80 15.19
CA ALA A 93 -9.05 -11.77 13.89
C ALA A 93 -8.15 -11.02 12.89
N SER A 94 -7.95 -11.61 11.72
CA SER A 94 -7.21 -10.99 10.62
C SER A 94 -8.13 -10.83 9.42
N ILE A 95 -8.35 -9.58 9.04
CA ILE A 95 -9.28 -9.09 8.03
C ILE A 95 -8.47 -8.71 6.78
N PRO A 96 -8.68 -9.37 5.64
CA PRO A 96 -8.07 -8.95 4.38
C PRO A 96 -8.70 -7.63 3.91
N LEU A 97 -7.87 -6.72 3.39
CA LEU A 97 -8.30 -5.43 2.85
C LEU A 97 -8.37 -5.55 1.33
N VAL A 98 -9.51 -5.99 0.80
CA VAL A 98 -9.70 -6.27 -0.63
C VAL A 98 -10.73 -5.30 -1.21
N TYR A 99 -10.43 -4.72 -2.38
CA TYR A 99 -11.38 -3.94 -3.15
C TYR A 99 -11.20 -4.23 -4.64
N GLU A 100 -12.28 -4.59 -5.35
CA GLU A 100 -12.26 -4.93 -6.79
C GLU A 100 -11.10 -5.87 -7.18
N ASP A 101 -10.94 -6.97 -6.44
CA ASP A 101 -9.90 -8.00 -6.59
C ASP A 101 -8.44 -7.57 -6.27
N ALA A 102 -8.21 -6.28 -5.97
CA ALA A 102 -6.94 -5.78 -5.50
C ALA A 102 -6.80 -5.95 -3.98
N MET A 103 -5.66 -6.48 -3.54
CA MET A 103 -5.33 -6.66 -2.14
C MET A 103 -4.47 -5.49 -1.67
N TYR A 104 -4.95 -4.75 -0.67
CA TYR A 104 -4.27 -3.58 -0.10
C TYR A 104 -3.57 -3.88 1.22
N GLY A 105 -3.75 -5.07 1.77
CA GLY A 105 -3.10 -5.51 3.01
C GLY A 105 -4.03 -6.31 3.92
N VAL A 106 -3.61 -6.53 5.15
CA VAL A 106 -4.38 -7.21 6.19
C VAL A 106 -4.40 -6.36 7.45
N LEU A 107 -5.58 -6.23 8.04
CA LEU A 107 -5.79 -5.66 9.37
C LEU A 107 -5.90 -6.81 10.37
N SER A 108 -5.08 -6.83 11.41
CA SER A 108 -5.20 -7.81 12.50
C SER A 108 -5.55 -7.11 13.80
N VAL A 109 -6.51 -7.67 14.54
CA VAL A 109 -6.96 -7.21 15.86
C VAL A 109 -6.86 -8.34 16.88
N TYR A 110 -6.42 -8.00 18.09
CA TYR A 110 -6.18 -8.96 19.17
C TYR A 110 -6.97 -8.58 20.41
N ALA A 111 -7.55 -9.58 21.06
CA ALA A 111 -8.31 -9.42 22.30
C ALA A 111 -7.69 -10.20 23.46
N ASP A 112 -7.85 -9.65 24.65
CA ASP A 112 -7.37 -10.18 25.93
C ASP A 112 -8.29 -11.26 26.53
N ARG A 113 -9.32 -11.68 25.80
CA ARG A 113 -10.28 -12.70 26.22
C ARG A 113 -10.72 -13.56 25.04
N THR A 114 -11.14 -14.78 25.32
CA THR A 114 -11.63 -15.72 24.31
C THR A 114 -13.06 -15.39 23.87
N GLY A 115 -13.46 -15.92 22.71
CA GLY A 115 -14.84 -15.91 22.24
C GLY A 115 -15.40 -14.55 21.85
N VAL A 116 -14.56 -13.53 21.65
CA VAL A 116 -15.00 -12.17 21.32
C VAL A 116 -15.55 -12.04 19.90
N PHE A 117 -15.04 -12.83 18.96
CA PHE A 117 -15.40 -12.73 17.54
C PHE A 117 -16.57 -13.66 17.22
N GLY A 118 -17.77 -13.29 17.71
CA GLY A 118 -19.04 -13.89 17.31
C GLY A 118 -19.46 -13.47 15.90
N ASP A 119 -20.60 -13.99 15.42
CA ASP A 119 -21.04 -13.76 14.03
C ASP A 119 -21.24 -12.28 13.69
N LEU A 120 -21.81 -11.50 14.61
CA LEU A 120 -21.97 -10.06 14.45
C LEU A 120 -20.63 -9.34 14.33
N GLU A 121 -19.68 -9.66 15.22
CA GLU A 121 -18.36 -9.05 15.23
C GLU A 121 -17.62 -9.33 13.92
N ARG A 122 -17.69 -10.57 13.42
CA ARG A 122 -17.11 -10.97 12.14
C ARG A 122 -17.72 -10.21 10.97
N ALA A 123 -19.05 -10.04 10.96
CA ALA A 123 -19.73 -9.29 9.91
C ALA A 123 -19.28 -7.82 9.90
N VAL A 124 -19.24 -7.18 11.08
CA VAL A 124 -18.80 -5.79 11.25
C VAL A 124 -17.34 -5.62 10.83
N LEU A 125 -16.46 -6.53 11.24
CA LEU A 125 -15.04 -6.50 10.89
C LEU A 125 -14.80 -6.68 9.40
N SER A 126 -15.55 -7.57 8.74
CA SER A 126 -15.49 -7.74 7.28
C SER A 126 -15.93 -6.46 6.54
N GLU A 127 -17.06 -5.87 6.93
CA GLU A 127 -17.55 -4.62 6.34
C GLU A 127 -16.56 -3.47 6.55
N LEU A 128 -15.93 -3.42 7.73
CA LEU A 128 -14.86 -2.48 8.02
C LEU A 128 -13.65 -2.68 7.09
N GLY A 129 -13.25 -3.93 6.85
CA GLY A 129 -12.19 -4.28 5.91
C GLY A 129 -12.45 -3.72 4.50
N ASP A 130 -13.67 -3.91 4.00
CA ASP A 130 -14.11 -3.41 2.68
C ASP A 130 -14.06 -1.88 2.62
N MET A 131 -14.56 -1.21 3.66
CA MET A 131 -14.53 0.26 3.76
C MET A 131 -13.11 0.83 3.78
N ILE A 132 -12.20 0.17 4.51
CA ILE A 132 -10.78 0.59 4.57
C ILE A 132 -10.13 0.40 3.21
N ALA A 133 -10.32 -0.75 2.56
CA ALA A 133 -9.76 -1.05 1.25
C ALA A 133 -10.25 -0.04 0.20
N TYR A 134 -11.56 0.26 0.19
CA TYR A 134 -12.12 1.32 -0.65
C TYR A 134 -11.47 2.68 -0.40
N ALA A 135 -11.31 3.08 0.87
CA ALA A 135 -10.70 4.36 1.22
C ALA A 135 -9.23 4.46 0.80
N ILE A 136 -8.47 3.37 0.92
CA ILE A 136 -7.08 3.29 0.43
C ILE A 136 -7.08 3.43 -1.09
N ASN A 137 -7.88 2.65 -1.81
CA ASN A 137 -8.00 2.73 -3.27
C ASN A 137 -8.37 4.15 -3.74
N ALA A 138 -9.36 4.79 -3.11
CA ALA A 138 -9.78 6.14 -3.45
C ALA A 138 -8.64 7.17 -3.23
N ALA A 139 -7.86 7.02 -2.16
CA ALA A 139 -6.71 7.88 -1.88
C ALA A 139 -5.58 7.68 -2.89
N GLU A 140 -5.28 6.44 -3.26
CA GLU A 140 -4.27 6.10 -4.28
C GLU A 140 -4.68 6.55 -5.68
N SER A 141 -5.93 6.29 -6.07
CA SER A 141 -6.50 6.75 -7.34
C SER A 141 -6.44 8.27 -7.46
N LYS A 142 -6.77 8.99 -6.37
CA LYS A 142 -6.64 10.45 -6.34
C LYS A 142 -5.18 10.89 -6.48
N ARG A 143 -4.24 10.21 -5.83
CA ARG A 143 -2.80 10.49 -5.98
C ARG A 143 -2.29 10.20 -7.40
N ALA A 144 -2.78 9.16 -8.07
CA ALA A 144 -2.42 8.87 -9.46
C ALA A 144 -2.93 9.96 -10.42
N LEU A 145 -4.15 10.46 -10.20
CA LEU A 145 -4.73 11.55 -10.98
C LEU A 145 -4.02 12.90 -10.76
N VAL A 146 -3.66 13.20 -9.51
CA VAL A 146 -2.92 14.42 -9.13
C VAL A 146 -1.41 14.29 -9.41
N GLY A 147 -0.92 13.06 -9.54
CA GLY A 147 0.48 12.69 -9.76
C GLY A 147 1.05 13.06 -11.14
N ARG A 148 0.25 13.62 -12.05
CA ARG A 148 0.77 14.36 -13.22
C ARG A 148 1.32 15.74 -12.80
N THR A 149 2.17 15.78 -11.77
CA THR A 149 3.07 16.92 -11.60
C THR A 149 4.15 16.77 -12.66
N VAL A 150 3.98 17.42 -13.81
CA VAL A 150 5.06 17.51 -14.79
C VAL A 150 6.16 18.35 -14.16
N THR A 151 7.24 17.70 -13.70
CA THR A 151 8.48 18.43 -13.40
C THR A 151 8.99 18.99 -14.73
N ARG A 152 8.72 20.27 -14.98
CA ARG A 152 9.30 20.99 -16.11
C ARG A 152 10.77 21.21 -15.80
N ILE A 153 11.63 20.48 -16.51
CA ILE A 153 13.07 20.70 -16.51
C ILE A 153 13.39 21.57 -17.72
N GLU A 154 13.96 22.74 -17.48
CA GLU A 154 14.51 23.60 -18.52
C GLU A 154 16.01 23.32 -18.62
N PHE A 155 16.45 22.87 -19.78
CA PHE A 155 17.88 22.65 -20.07
C PHE A 155 18.35 23.77 -20.99
N ASP A 156 19.47 24.40 -20.63
CA ASP A 156 20.20 25.27 -21.54
C ASP A 156 21.06 24.38 -22.44
N VAL A 157 20.75 24.33 -23.74
CA VAL A 157 21.56 23.61 -24.72
C VAL A 157 22.58 24.58 -25.27
N SER A 158 23.82 24.49 -24.78
CA SER A 158 24.92 25.38 -25.18
C SER A 158 25.59 24.94 -26.48
N ASP A 159 25.21 23.78 -27.02
CA ASP A 159 25.72 23.27 -28.30
C ASP A 159 25.03 23.96 -29.48
N THR A 160 25.74 24.93 -30.06
CA THR A 160 25.25 25.72 -31.19
C THR A 160 25.32 25.00 -32.54
N GLU A 161 25.94 23.82 -32.62
CA GLU A 161 26.01 23.02 -33.86
C GLU A 161 24.81 22.07 -34.02
N MET A 162 23.87 22.06 -33.08
CA MET A 162 22.63 21.32 -33.26
C MET A 162 21.78 21.93 -34.39
N PRO A 163 21.35 21.14 -35.40
CA PRO A 163 20.61 21.65 -36.57
C PRO A 163 19.34 22.46 -36.23
N PHE A 164 18.72 22.20 -35.08
CA PHE A 164 17.52 22.92 -34.64
C PHE A 164 17.83 24.31 -34.09
N VAL A 165 19.01 24.52 -33.49
CA VAL A 165 19.44 25.84 -33.00
C VAL A 165 19.73 26.76 -34.18
N GLU A 166 20.35 26.22 -35.23
CA GLU A 166 20.61 26.93 -36.49
C GLU A 166 19.29 27.30 -37.19
N LEU A 167 18.37 26.34 -37.35
CA LEU A 167 17.07 26.57 -37.99
C LEU A 167 16.21 27.59 -37.24
N ALA A 168 16.19 27.56 -35.91
CA ALA A 168 15.46 28.55 -35.10
C ALA A 168 16.04 29.97 -35.27
N ARG A 169 17.36 30.10 -35.37
CA ARG A 169 18.04 31.39 -35.63
C ARG A 169 17.76 31.91 -37.03
N GLU A 170 17.87 31.06 -38.05
CA GLU A 170 17.61 31.44 -39.44
C GLU A 170 16.17 31.92 -39.64
N LEU A 171 15.20 31.23 -39.03
CA LEU A 171 13.78 31.57 -39.11
C LEU A 171 13.32 32.62 -38.08
N GLY A 172 14.21 33.09 -37.20
CA GLY A 172 13.89 34.07 -36.16
C GLY A 172 12.75 33.65 -35.23
N CYS A 173 12.61 32.36 -34.94
CA CYS A 173 11.44 31.80 -34.26
C CYS A 173 11.83 30.88 -33.09
N SER A 174 10.84 30.47 -32.30
CA SER A 174 11.02 29.41 -31.30
C SER A 174 10.54 28.08 -31.87
N LEU A 175 11.39 27.06 -31.82
CA LEU A 175 11.03 25.68 -32.16
C LEU A 175 10.55 24.94 -30.91
N VAL A 176 9.41 24.25 -31.02
CA VAL A 176 8.91 23.35 -29.99
C VAL A 176 9.01 21.93 -30.51
N VAL A 177 9.74 21.08 -29.79
CA VAL A 177 9.82 19.65 -30.11
C VAL A 177 8.73 18.91 -29.34
N GLU A 178 7.73 18.41 -30.05
CA GLU A 178 6.58 17.75 -29.41
C GLU A 178 6.83 16.27 -29.14
N ASN A 179 7.64 15.59 -29.97
CA ASN A 179 7.88 14.16 -29.81
C ASN A 179 9.19 13.64 -30.45
N PHE A 180 9.73 12.56 -29.87
CA PHE A 180 10.93 11.86 -30.27
C PHE A 180 10.59 10.40 -30.62
N VAL A 181 10.56 10.04 -31.91
CA VAL A 181 10.39 8.63 -32.33
C VAL A 181 11.74 8.05 -32.73
N TYR A 182 12.20 7.04 -31.99
CA TYR A 182 13.36 6.24 -32.38
C TYR A 182 12.94 5.23 -33.46
N ARG A 183 13.70 5.17 -34.55
CA ARG A 183 13.52 4.18 -35.61
C ARG A 183 14.41 2.99 -35.33
N SER A 184 13.95 1.82 -35.74
CA SER A 184 14.67 0.54 -35.59
C SER A 184 15.99 0.47 -36.37
N ASP A 185 16.24 1.41 -37.29
CA ASP A 185 17.49 1.57 -38.04
C ASP A 185 18.54 2.43 -37.31
N GLY A 186 18.29 2.79 -36.04
CA GLY A 186 19.14 3.70 -35.27
C GLY A 186 18.92 5.18 -35.63
N GLY A 187 18.05 5.45 -36.61
CA GLY A 187 17.63 6.80 -36.98
C GLY A 187 16.63 7.38 -35.99
N VAL A 188 16.48 8.69 -36.06
CA VAL A 188 15.63 9.46 -35.17
C VAL A 188 14.70 10.31 -36.05
N ARG A 189 13.39 10.15 -35.87
CA ARG A 189 12.38 11.04 -36.48
C ARG A 189 11.82 11.97 -35.41
N ARG A 190 11.75 13.26 -35.72
CA ARG A 190 11.27 14.32 -34.81
C ARG A 190 10.14 15.10 -35.48
N PHE A 191 9.12 15.42 -34.70
CA PHE A 191 8.05 16.32 -35.12
C PHE A 191 8.23 17.65 -34.39
N LEU A 192 8.27 18.73 -35.16
CA LEU A 192 8.57 20.08 -34.70
C LEU A 192 7.39 20.97 -35.04
N SER A 193 6.98 21.82 -34.11
CA SER A 193 6.07 22.93 -34.37
C SER A 193 6.82 24.27 -34.21
N LEU A 194 6.52 25.21 -35.11
CA LEU A 194 7.07 26.57 -35.09
C LEU A 194 6.16 27.46 -34.25
N ARG A 195 6.73 28.23 -33.34
CA ARG A 195 6.03 29.31 -32.62
C ARG A 195 6.67 30.66 -32.95
N GLY A 196 5.84 31.60 -33.40
CA GLY A 196 6.24 32.98 -33.66
C GLY A 196 6.87 33.24 -35.04
N ALA A 197 6.81 32.29 -35.97
CA ALA A 197 7.18 32.53 -37.37
C ALA A 197 6.07 33.33 -38.08
N ALA A 198 6.45 34.35 -38.86
CA ALA A 198 5.54 34.93 -39.84
C ALA A 198 5.24 33.87 -40.92
N PRO A 199 4.00 33.81 -41.45
CA PRO A 199 3.59 32.80 -42.41
C PRO A 199 4.34 32.87 -43.74
#